data_AF-A0A2D5SBN1-F1
#
_entry.id   AF-A0A2D5SBN1-F1
#
_cell.length_a   1.000
_cell.length_b   1.000
_cell.length_c   1.000
_cell.angle_alpha   90.00
_cell.angle_beta   90.00
_cell.angle_gamma   90.00
#
_symmetry.space_group_name_H-M   'P 1'
#
loop_
_entity.id
_entity.type
_entity.pdbx_description
1 polymer ?
#
loop_
_entity_poly.entity_id
_entity_poly.type
_entity_poly.pdbx_seq_one_letter_code
_entity_poly.pdbx_strand_id
1 'polypeptide(L)'
;MDRNRFGPQWRWIVAQDAARQSSRKLPAAMDQFAQAAAAYLRKKHGRSFDHSQEGSFQAVAAAEAMQGDTGVRETMQILTCGRVDIQDIAVTMGRAIEEVRLWELLFFDIRDILDRPGWVRAKVMQPLDERGLTTFTSRLKVAMAGGPSVAQLLIESDVRIPTDEADQIADAQLRLHRKLIEASDFPIVCSEDAVRLLTAQMEHTLAMKELEFQREQFRESCEAARREHELSLRQTNQSEVSTADATEVRPDDD
;
A
#
# COMPACT_ATOMS: atom_id res chain seq x y z
N MET A 1 -21.15 -6.21 19.79
CA MET A 1 -19.76 -6.21 20.30
C MET A 1 -19.05 -4.99 19.74
N ASP A 2 -18.09 -4.42 20.46
CA ASP A 2 -17.54 -3.10 20.14
C ASP A 2 -16.17 -3.19 19.46
N ARG A 3 -16.06 -2.57 18.27
CA ARG A 3 -14.81 -2.35 17.52
C ARG A 3 -13.75 -1.67 18.40
N ASN A 4 -14.13 -0.79 19.34
CA ASN A 4 -13.19 -0.13 20.23
C ASN A 4 -12.45 -1.10 21.17
N ARG A 5 -13.09 -2.22 21.55
CA ARG A 5 -12.48 -3.20 22.44
C ARG A 5 -11.47 -4.06 21.70
N PHE A 6 -11.85 -4.57 20.53
CA PHE A 6 -11.11 -5.61 19.82
C PHE A 6 -10.26 -5.08 18.65
N GLY A 7 -10.34 -3.78 18.36
CA GLY A 7 -9.58 -3.16 17.29
C GLY A 7 -10.06 -3.58 15.90
N PRO A 8 -9.17 -3.62 14.90
CA PRO A 8 -9.53 -3.82 13.50
C PRO A 8 -10.05 -5.24 13.18
N GLN A 9 -9.75 -6.23 14.02
CA GLN A 9 -10.11 -7.64 13.84
C GLN A 9 -11.39 -8.05 14.58
N TRP A 10 -12.17 -7.07 15.06
CA TRP A 10 -13.28 -7.34 15.97
C TRP A 10 -14.29 -8.36 15.43
N ARG A 11 -14.63 -8.31 14.13
CA ARG A 11 -15.56 -9.26 13.50
C ARG A 11 -15.03 -10.69 13.53
N TRP A 12 -13.74 -10.87 13.23
CA TRP A 12 -13.11 -12.18 13.27
C TRP A 12 -13.06 -12.75 14.69
N ILE A 13 -12.74 -11.93 15.69
CA ILE A 13 -12.73 -12.36 17.10
C ILE A 13 -14.13 -12.79 17.55
N VAL A 14 -15.16 -12.00 17.22
CA VAL A 14 -16.57 -12.35 17.47
C VAL A 14 -16.92 -13.69 16.81
N ALA A 15 -16.50 -13.88 15.56
CA ALA A 15 -16.77 -15.10 14.81
C ALA A 15 -16.11 -16.32 15.44
N GLN A 16 -14.87 -16.20 15.91
CA GLN A 16 -14.15 -17.27 16.62
C GLN A 16 -14.87 -17.65 17.93
N ASP A 17 -15.26 -16.67 18.73
CA ASP A 17 -15.98 -16.91 19.99
C ASP A 17 -17.33 -17.58 19.73
N ALA A 18 -18.08 -17.12 18.74
CA ALA A 18 -19.35 -17.71 18.34
C ALA A 18 -19.18 -19.14 17.78
N ALA A 19 -18.09 -19.42 17.06
CA ALA A 19 -17.77 -20.77 16.56
C ALA A 19 -17.41 -21.75 17.68
N ARG A 20 -16.84 -21.26 18.80
CA ARG A 20 -16.50 -22.07 19.98
C ARG A 20 -17.70 -22.44 20.84
N GLN A 21 -18.75 -21.61 20.86
CA GLN A 21 -19.97 -21.88 21.61
C GLN A 21 -20.71 -23.12 21.06
N SER A 22 -21.20 -23.97 21.95
CA SER A 22 -21.93 -25.21 21.61
C SER A 22 -23.35 -24.97 21.07
N SER A 23 -23.86 -23.75 21.16
CA SER A 23 -25.18 -23.40 20.61
C SER A 23 -25.22 -23.58 19.09
N ARG A 24 -26.16 -24.39 18.61
CA ARG A 24 -26.42 -24.54 17.17
C ARG A 24 -26.80 -23.22 16.50
N LYS A 25 -27.51 -22.32 17.20
CA LYS A 25 -27.96 -21.03 16.65
C LYS A 25 -26.99 -19.91 16.97
N LEU A 26 -26.60 -19.16 15.94
CA LEU A 26 -25.84 -17.92 16.07
C LEU A 26 -26.78 -16.79 16.53
N PRO A 27 -26.32 -15.82 17.34
CA PRO A 27 -27.13 -14.69 17.76
C PRO A 27 -27.65 -13.89 16.55
N ALA A 28 -28.96 -13.60 16.50
CA ALA A 28 -29.56 -12.86 15.39
C ALA A 28 -29.08 -11.41 15.29
N ALA A 29 -28.63 -10.81 16.41
CA ALA A 29 -28.08 -9.46 16.46
C ALA A 29 -26.60 -9.37 16.03
N MET A 30 -26.01 -10.46 15.55
CA MET A 30 -24.61 -10.47 15.10
C MET A 30 -24.50 -9.88 13.69
N ASP A 31 -23.40 -9.16 13.45
CA ASP A 31 -23.04 -8.66 12.13
C ASP A 31 -22.97 -9.81 11.10
N GLN A 32 -23.52 -9.58 9.90
CA GLN A 32 -23.65 -10.61 8.86
C GLN A 32 -22.30 -11.24 8.44
N PHE A 33 -21.22 -10.45 8.42
CA PHE A 33 -19.90 -10.95 8.04
C PHE A 33 -19.30 -11.79 9.17
N ALA A 34 -19.49 -11.38 10.42
CA ALA A 34 -19.12 -12.19 11.57
C ALA A 34 -19.94 -13.50 11.62
N GLN A 35 -21.21 -13.48 11.22
CA GLN A 35 -22.06 -14.66 11.12
C GLN A 35 -21.56 -15.64 10.06
N ALA A 36 -21.25 -15.16 8.87
CA ALA A 36 -20.69 -15.97 7.79
C ALA A 36 -19.34 -16.59 8.20
N ALA A 37 -18.45 -15.81 8.82
CA ALA A 37 -17.18 -16.29 9.34
C ALA A 37 -17.35 -17.34 10.46
N ALA A 38 -18.31 -17.16 11.37
CA ALA A 38 -18.57 -18.13 12.43
C ALA A 38 -19.09 -19.47 11.87
N ALA A 39 -19.98 -19.41 10.87
CA ALA A 39 -20.47 -20.61 10.19
C ALA A 39 -19.35 -21.37 9.46
N TYR A 40 -18.50 -20.63 8.74
CA TYR A 40 -17.29 -21.17 8.12
C TYR A 40 -16.36 -21.86 9.15
N LEU A 41 -16.05 -21.19 10.26
CA LEU A 41 -15.18 -21.73 11.30
C LEU A 41 -15.77 -23.00 11.96
N ARG A 42 -17.09 -23.06 12.18
CA ARG A 42 -17.76 -24.26 12.70
C ARG A 42 -17.65 -25.44 11.74
N LYS A 43 -17.78 -25.20 10.43
CA LYS A 43 -17.57 -26.21 9.38
C LYS A 43 -16.12 -26.67 9.37
N LYS A 44 -15.17 -25.73 9.35
CA LYS A 44 -13.72 -25.99 9.36
C LYS A 44 -13.27 -26.83 10.56
N HIS A 45 -13.87 -26.62 11.73
CA HIS A 45 -13.56 -27.37 12.95
C HIS A 45 -14.44 -28.62 13.19
N GLY A 46 -15.22 -29.06 12.19
CA GLY A 46 -15.95 -30.33 12.24
C GLY A 46 -17.13 -30.38 13.22
N ARG A 47 -17.69 -29.23 13.63
CA ARG A 47 -18.75 -29.17 14.65
C ARG A 47 -20.18 -29.18 14.11
N SER A 48 -20.38 -28.97 12.81
CA SER A 48 -21.67 -29.07 12.14
C SER A 48 -21.44 -29.19 10.63
N PHE A 49 -21.84 -30.31 10.04
CA PHE A 49 -21.69 -30.54 8.61
C PHE A 49 -23.05 -30.44 7.93
N ASP A 50 -23.31 -29.31 7.29
CA ASP A 50 -24.38 -29.18 6.30
C ASP A 50 -23.73 -29.10 4.91
N HIS A 51 -23.98 -30.11 4.07
CA HIS A 51 -23.38 -30.24 2.74
C HIS A 51 -23.95 -29.21 1.75
N SER A 52 -25.08 -28.57 2.07
CA SER A 52 -25.72 -27.58 1.19
C SER A 52 -24.92 -26.28 1.02
N GLN A 53 -23.82 -26.09 1.77
CA GLN A 53 -23.02 -24.87 1.84
C GLN A 53 -21.59 -25.04 1.31
N GLU A 54 -21.36 -25.91 0.33
CA GLU A 54 -20.01 -26.14 -0.23
C GLU A 54 -19.44 -24.96 -1.04
N GLY A 55 -20.27 -24.10 -1.62
CA GLY A 55 -19.80 -22.89 -2.32
C GLY A 55 -19.84 -21.59 -1.50
N SER A 56 -20.61 -21.53 -0.41
CA SER A 56 -20.94 -20.26 0.26
C SER A 56 -19.80 -19.67 1.10
N PHE A 57 -18.71 -20.41 1.30
CA PHE A 57 -17.60 -19.98 2.15
C PHE A 57 -16.30 -19.72 1.39
N GLN A 58 -16.29 -19.80 0.06
CA GLN A 58 -15.08 -19.63 -0.74
C GLN A 58 -14.40 -18.28 -0.46
N ALA A 59 -15.16 -17.18 -0.44
CA ALA A 59 -14.61 -15.86 -0.15
C ALA A 59 -14.04 -15.76 1.28
N VAL A 60 -14.71 -16.36 2.28
CA VAL A 60 -14.22 -16.35 3.68
C VAL A 60 -12.92 -17.14 3.79
N ALA A 61 -12.83 -18.29 3.12
CA ALA A 61 -11.62 -19.11 3.08
C ALA A 61 -10.46 -18.39 2.37
N ALA A 62 -10.73 -17.72 1.25
CA ALA A 62 -9.74 -16.90 0.54
C ALA A 62 -9.24 -15.73 1.42
N ALA A 63 -10.15 -15.02 2.09
CA ALA A 63 -9.81 -13.97 3.04
C ALA A 63 -8.95 -14.50 4.21
N GLU A 64 -9.30 -15.65 4.80
CA GLU A 64 -8.48 -16.28 5.84
C GLU A 64 -7.09 -16.68 5.33
N ALA A 65 -7.00 -17.21 4.10
CA ALA A 65 -5.72 -17.56 3.47
C ALA A 65 -4.83 -16.32 3.29
N MET A 66 -5.39 -15.18 2.83
CA MET A 66 -4.68 -13.90 2.75
C MET A 66 -4.20 -13.41 4.12
N GLN A 67 -4.99 -13.61 5.17
CA GLN A 67 -4.60 -13.24 6.54
C GLN A 67 -3.44 -14.10 7.08
N GLY A 68 -3.35 -15.36 6.64
CA GLY A 68 -2.31 -16.31 7.02
C GLY A 68 -0.95 -16.02 6.36
N ASP A 69 -0.93 -15.38 5.20
CA ASP A 69 0.28 -14.95 4.51
C ASP A 69 0.73 -13.57 5.03
N THR A 70 1.91 -13.53 5.65
CA THR A 70 2.45 -12.30 6.26
C THR A 70 2.71 -11.20 5.23
N GLY A 71 3.26 -11.51 4.06
CA GLY A 71 3.55 -10.51 3.04
C GLY A 71 2.27 -9.91 2.46
N VAL A 72 1.32 -10.78 2.10
CA VAL A 72 -0.01 -10.36 1.61
C VAL A 72 -0.73 -9.51 2.65
N ARG A 73 -0.76 -9.94 3.92
CA ARG A 73 -1.39 -9.21 5.01
C ARG A 73 -0.78 -7.82 5.18
N GLU A 74 0.54 -7.71 5.23
CA GLU A 74 1.23 -6.43 5.44
C GLU A 74 0.99 -5.47 4.27
N THR A 75 1.06 -5.96 3.04
CA THR A 75 0.73 -5.18 1.84
C THR A 75 -0.70 -4.64 1.88
N MET A 76 -1.68 -5.51 2.19
CA MET A 76 -3.08 -5.11 2.30
C MET A 76 -3.31 -4.06 3.41
N GLN A 77 -2.63 -4.20 4.54
CA GLN A 77 -2.69 -3.23 5.64
C GLN A 77 -2.10 -1.86 5.24
N ILE A 78 -0.96 -1.85 4.54
CA ILE A 78 -0.33 -0.62 4.02
C ILE A 78 -1.27 0.09 3.05
N LEU A 79 -1.79 -0.63 2.05
CA LEU A 79 -2.69 -0.05 1.04
C LEU A 79 -3.99 0.47 1.66
N THR A 80 -4.56 -0.27 2.62
CA THR A 80 -5.78 0.16 3.34
C THR A 80 -5.52 1.42 4.18
N CYS A 81 -4.41 1.47 4.93
CA CYS A 81 -4.02 2.66 5.69
C CYS A 81 -3.76 3.88 4.78
N GLY A 82 -3.23 3.63 3.59
CA GLY A 82 -3.05 4.65 2.55
C GLY A 82 -4.32 5.11 1.86
N ARG A 83 -5.50 4.56 2.20
CA ARG A 83 -6.79 4.88 1.55
C ARG A 83 -6.84 4.51 0.07
N VAL A 84 -6.05 3.54 -0.39
CA VAL A 84 -6.12 3.01 -1.76
C VAL A 84 -7.51 2.40 -1.98
N ASP A 85 -8.13 2.65 -3.13
CA ASP A 85 -9.44 2.10 -3.43
C ASP A 85 -9.41 0.58 -3.45
N ILE A 86 -10.50 -0.05 -3.05
CA ILE A 86 -10.57 -1.49 -2.95
C ILE A 86 -10.38 -2.21 -4.30
N GLN A 87 -10.84 -1.58 -5.38
CA GLN A 87 -10.63 -2.07 -6.73
C GLN A 87 -9.15 -2.05 -7.10
N ASP A 88 -8.43 -0.98 -6.76
CA ASP A 88 -7.00 -0.85 -7.02
C ASP A 88 -6.19 -1.84 -6.17
N ILE A 89 -6.58 -2.08 -4.92
CA ILE A 89 -5.98 -3.13 -4.09
C ILE A 89 -6.17 -4.50 -4.75
N ALA A 90 -7.38 -4.80 -5.24
CA ALA A 90 -7.67 -6.08 -5.88
C ALA A 90 -6.81 -6.30 -7.14
N VAL A 91 -6.67 -5.27 -7.99
CA VAL A 91 -5.78 -5.29 -9.17
C VAL A 91 -4.33 -5.50 -8.74
N THR A 92 -3.84 -4.72 -7.78
CA THR A 92 -2.46 -4.79 -7.27
C THR A 92 -2.13 -6.19 -6.74
N MET A 93 -3.07 -6.82 -6.04
CA MET A 93 -2.88 -8.12 -5.42
C MET A 93 -3.17 -9.30 -6.36
N GLY A 94 -3.72 -9.05 -7.55
CA GLY A 94 -4.21 -10.09 -8.46
C GLY A 94 -5.32 -10.94 -7.83
N ARG A 95 -6.24 -10.32 -7.09
CA ARG A 95 -7.33 -10.98 -6.34
C ARG A 95 -8.71 -10.48 -6.77
N ALA A 96 -9.75 -11.24 -6.45
CA ALA A 96 -11.12 -10.78 -6.66
C ALA A 96 -11.48 -9.67 -5.65
N ILE A 97 -12.25 -8.68 -6.10
CA ILE A 97 -12.65 -7.51 -5.28
C ILE A 97 -13.40 -7.96 -4.02
N GLU A 98 -14.23 -8.98 -4.14
CA GLU A 98 -15.03 -9.55 -3.05
C GLU A 98 -14.15 -10.18 -1.98
N GLU A 99 -13.06 -10.84 -2.36
CA GLU A 99 -12.10 -11.45 -1.43
C GLU A 99 -11.37 -10.38 -0.61
N VAL A 100 -10.89 -9.34 -1.30
CA VAL A 100 -10.22 -8.18 -0.69
C VAL A 100 -11.17 -7.45 0.27
N ARG A 101 -12.41 -7.21 -0.16
CA ARG A 101 -13.46 -6.59 0.68
C ARG A 101 -13.76 -7.40 1.91
N LEU A 102 -13.90 -8.70 1.75
CA LEU A 102 -14.21 -9.55 2.88
C LEU A 102 -13.03 -9.65 3.84
N TRP A 103 -11.79 -9.69 3.34
CA TRP A 103 -10.61 -9.61 4.19
C TRP A 103 -10.58 -8.32 5.00
N GLU A 104 -10.82 -7.18 4.38
CA GLU A 104 -10.80 -5.89 5.06
C GLU A 104 -11.87 -5.85 6.16
N LEU A 105 -13.11 -6.24 5.85
CA LEU A 105 -14.22 -6.23 6.81
C LEU A 105 -14.01 -7.19 7.99
N LEU A 106 -13.35 -8.32 7.78
CA LEU A 106 -13.13 -9.34 8.81
C LEU A 106 -11.88 -9.07 9.66
N PHE A 107 -10.79 -8.67 9.03
CA PHE A 107 -9.45 -8.64 9.65
C PHE A 107 -8.87 -7.24 9.80
N PHE A 108 -9.32 -6.26 9.01
CA PHE A 108 -8.72 -4.93 9.00
C PHE A 108 -9.73 -3.80 8.80
N ASP A 109 -10.81 -3.83 9.57
CA ASP A 109 -11.96 -2.93 9.42
C ASP A 109 -11.65 -1.54 10.01
N ILE A 110 -11.02 -0.69 9.19
CA ILE A 110 -10.53 0.62 9.62
C ILE A 110 -10.96 1.81 8.77
N ARG A 111 -11.51 1.61 7.56
CA ARG A 111 -11.73 2.71 6.60
C ARG A 111 -12.57 3.86 7.16
N ASP A 112 -13.66 3.54 7.85
CA ASP A 112 -14.58 4.52 8.44
C ASP A 112 -14.06 5.20 9.72
N ILE A 113 -12.86 4.82 10.18
CA ILE A 113 -12.22 5.33 11.39
C ILE A 113 -10.80 5.82 11.16
N LEU A 114 -10.30 5.81 9.92
CA LEU A 114 -8.98 6.36 9.57
C LEU A 114 -8.83 7.83 9.97
N ASP A 115 -9.93 8.60 9.94
CA ASP A 115 -9.94 10.01 10.33
C ASP A 115 -10.08 10.23 11.84
N ARG A 116 -10.27 9.18 12.66
CA ARG A 116 -10.42 9.32 14.11
C ARG A 116 -9.04 9.50 14.75
N PRO A 117 -8.74 10.68 15.33
CA PRO A 117 -7.42 10.95 15.89
C PRO A 117 -7.06 9.91 16.96
N GLY A 118 -5.87 9.32 16.85
CA GLY A 118 -5.34 8.42 17.87
C GLY A 118 -5.90 6.99 17.87
N TRP A 119 -7.03 6.69 17.21
CA TRP A 119 -7.58 5.32 17.22
C TRP A 119 -6.66 4.36 16.48
N VAL A 120 -6.25 4.69 15.25
CA VAL A 120 -5.34 3.86 14.44
C VAL A 120 -4.01 3.70 15.18
N ARG A 121 -3.50 4.78 15.79
CA ARG A 121 -2.29 4.73 16.61
C ARG A 121 -2.44 3.73 17.76
N ALA A 122 -3.50 3.85 18.56
CA ALA A 122 -3.68 3.02 19.76
C ALA A 122 -4.06 1.57 19.47
N LYS A 123 -4.79 1.30 18.38
CA LYS A 123 -5.36 -0.03 18.08
C LYS A 123 -4.66 -0.79 16.98
N VAL A 124 -3.85 -0.12 16.16
CA VAL A 124 -3.09 -0.75 15.07
C VAL A 124 -1.59 -0.60 15.32
N MET A 125 -1.09 0.63 15.43
CA MET A 125 0.35 0.90 15.44
C MET A 125 1.03 0.52 16.77
N GLN A 126 0.48 0.95 17.90
CA GLN A 126 1.06 0.67 19.21
C GLN A 126 1.21 -0.83 19.50
N PRO A 127 0.20 -1.70 19.23
CA PRO A 127 0.38 -3.14 19.39
C PRO A 127 1.47 -3.75 18.49
N LEU A 128 1.76 -3.14 17.33
CA LEU A 128 2.86 -3.57 16.45
C LEU A 128 4.21 -3.13 17.01
N ASP A 129 4.30 -1.91 17.53
CA ASP A 129 5.50 -1.38 18.20
C ASP A 129 5.85 -2.20 19.45
N GLU A 130 4.86 -2.54 20.29
CA GLU A 130 5.01 -3.41 21.48
C GLU A 130 5.52 -4.81 21.13
N ARG A 131 5.32 -5.25 19.88
CA ARG A 131 5.83 -6.53 19.34
C ARG A 131 7.19 -6.39 18.65
N GLY A 132 7.78 -5.19 18.65
CA GLY A 132 9.06 -4.90 18.00
C GLY A 132 8.97 -4.79 16.47
N LEU A 133 7.77 -4.63 15.90
CA LEU A 133 7.56 -4.49 14.45
C LEU A 133 7.66 -3.02 14.00
N THR A 134 8.68 -2.31 14.48
CA THR A 134 8.84 -0.86 14.31
C THR A 134 8.92 -0.45 12.84
N THR A 135 9.69 -1.16 12.02
CA THR A 135 9.77 -0.89 10.57
C THR A 135 8.41 -0.97 9.88
N PHE A 136 7.60 -1.97 10.23
CA PHE A 136 6.26 -2.11 9.67
C PHE A 136 5.33 -0.99 10.13
N THR A 137 5.38 -0.62 11.42
CA THR A 137 4.64 0.54 11.92
C THR A 137 5.02 1.83 11.19
N SER A 138 6.30 2.08 10.94
CA SER A 138 6.77 3.26 10.22
C SER A 138 6.24 3.29 8.78
N ARG A 139 6.15 2.13 8.11
CA ARG A 139 5.50 2.04 6.79
C ARG A 139 4.02 2.41 6.85
N LEU A 140 3.28 1.94 7.86
CA LEU A 140 1.87 2.32 8.05
C LEU A 140 1.73 3.83 8.30
N LYS A 141 2.64 4.45 9.07
CA LYS A 141 2.67 5.90 9.31
C LYS A 141 2.89 6.68 8.01
N VAL A 142 3.89 6.28 7.21
CA VAL A 142 4.20 6.89 5.90
C VAL A 142 3.00 6.76 4.96
N ALA A 143 2.41 5.56 4.83
CA ALA A 143 1.26 5.32 3.97
C ALA A 143 0.05 6.18 4.39
N MET A 144 -0.25 6.24 5.68
CA MET A 144 -1.37 7.03 6.21
C MET A 144 -1.19 8.53 5.99
N ALA A 145 0.03 9.05 6.14
CA ALA A 145 0.34 10.47 5.94
C ALA A 145 0.41 10.86 4.46
N GLY A 146 0.96 9.98 3.61
CA GLY A 146 1.17 10.23 2.18
C GLY A 146 -0.02 9.86 1.29
N GLY A 147 -0.98 9.08 1.80
CA GLY A 147 -2.17 8.69 1.06
C GLY A 147 -1.92 7.60 0.00
N PRO A 148 -2.81 7.47 -1.00
CA PRO A 148 -2.85 6.31 -1.88
C PRO A 148 -1.57 6.11 -2.71
N SER A 149 -1.06 7.21 -3.28
CA SER A 149 0.13 7.17 -4.15
C SER A 149 1.38 6.74 -3.39
N VAL A 150 1.58 7.23 -2.16
CA VAL A 150 2.72 6.85 -1.33
C VAL A 150 2.59 5.41 -0.86
N ALA A 151 1.38 4.94 -0.56
CA ALA A 151 1.15 3.55 -0.18
C ALA A 151 1.46 2.58 -1.33
N GLN A 152 1.08 2.91 -2.57
CA GLN A 152 1.43 2.13 -3.76
C GLN A 152 2.95 2.10 -3.96
N LEU A 153 3.60 3.26 -3.90
CA LEU A 153 5.06 3.37 -4.05
C LEU A 153 5.81 2.55 -2.97
N LEU A 154 5.32 2.51 -1.73
CA LEU A 154 5.88 1.69 -0.65
C LEU A 154 5.83 0.18 -0.92
N ILE A 155 4.89 -0.29 -1.74
CA ILE A 155 4.79 -1.70 -2.13
C ILE A 155 5.69 -1.97 -3.32
N GLU A 156 5.67 -1.07 -4.31
CA GLU A 156 6.49 -1.17 -5.51
C GLU A 156 7.99 -1.11 -5.18
N SER A 157 8.40 -0.24 -4.26
CA SER A 157 9.80 -0.05 -3.85
C SER A 157 10.43 -1.30 -3.23
N ASP A 158 9.62 -2.22 -2.70
CA ASP A 158 10.12 -3.47 -2.12
C ASP A 158 10.38 -4.55 -3.18
N VAL A 159 9.71 -4.45 -4.34
CA VAL A 159 9.70 -5.48 -5.38
C VAL A 159 10.50 -5.05 -6.61
N ARG A 160 10.51 -3.75 -6.93
CA ARG A 160 11.14 -3.23 -8.14
C ARG A 160 12.64 -3.03 -7.96
N ILE A 161 13.38 -3.36 -9.01
CA ILE A 161 14.74 -2.84 -9.21
C ILE A 161 14.55 -1.54 -10.01
N PRO A 162 14.84 -0.36 -9.45
CA PRO A 162 14.59 0.89 -10.15
C PRO A 162 15.48 0.95 -11.41
N THR A 163 14.83 1.01 -12.57
CA THR A 163 15.49 0.94 -13.88
C THR A 163 15.88 2.30 -14.42
N ASP A 164 15.22 3.37 -14.00
CA ASP A 164 15.54 4.74 -14.39
C ASP A 164 15.95 5.60 -13.17
N GLU A 165 16.56 6.74 -13.46
CA GLU A 165 17.12 7.65 -12.45
C GLU A 165 16.02 8.35 -11.63
N ALA A 166 14.86 8.62 -12.23
CA ALA A 166 13.73 9.23 -11.54
C ALA A 166 13.17 8.31 -10.42
N ASP A 167 13.03 7.03 -10.73
CA ASP A 167 12.62 5.99 -9.80
C ASP A 167 13.62 5.82 -8.66
N GLN A 168 14.92 5.86 -8.95
CA GLN A 168 15.97 5.78 -7.93
C GLN A 168 15.89 6.95 -6.95
N ILE A 169 15.67 8.17 -7.44
CA ILE A 169 15.51 9.37 -6.61
C ILE A 169 14.25 9.25 -5.74
N ALA A 170 13.11 8.84 -6.31
CA ALA A 170 11.87 8.65 -5.58
C ALA A 170 11.99 7.59 -4.46
N ASP A 171 12.60 6.44 -4.77
CA ASP A 171 12.83 5.36 -3.80
C ASP A 171 13.81 5.79 -2.70
N ALA A 172 14.83 6.59 -3.03
CA ALA A 172 15.74 7.16 -2.05
C ALA A 172 15.03 8.13 -1.09
N GLN A 173 14.19 9.03 -1.61
CA GLN A 173 13.40 9.96 -0.81
C GLN A 173 12.47 9.22 0.17
N LEU A 174 11.78 8.18 -0.32
CA LEU A 174 10.87 7.38 0.50
C LEU A 174 11.60 6.64 1.63
N ARG A 175 12.75 6.00 1.31
CA ARG A 175 13.59 5.34 2.31
C ARG A 175 14.11 6.31 3.37
N LEU A 176 14.47 7.52 2.96
CA LEU A 176 14.97 8.56 3.86
C LEU A 176 13.87 9.05 4.82
N HIS A 177 12.65 9.29 4.31
CA HIS A 177 11.50 9.64 5.15
C HIS A 177 11.14 8.53 6.15
N ARG A 178 11.21 7.26 5.74
CA ARG A 178 10.99 6.12 6.64
C ARG A 178 11.98 6.12 7.82
N LYS A 179 13.28 6.29 7.53
CA LYS A 179 14.33 6.35 8.56
C LYS A 179 14.12 7.50 9.55
N LEU A 180 13.68 8.66 9.07
CA LEU A 180 13.40 9.80 9.94
C LEU A 180 12.23 9.51 10.88
N ILE A 181 11.16 8.88 10.38
CA ILE A 181 10.01 8.49 11.21
C ILE A 181 10.45 7.45 12.25
N GLU A 182 11.16 6.40 11.83
CA GLU A 182 11.76 5.39 12.72
C GLU A 182 12.61 6.05 13.83
N ALA A 183 13.46 7.02 13.48
CA ALA A 183 14.28 7.74 14.46
C ALA A 183 13.43 8.62 15.41
N SER A 184 12.41 9.30 14.89
CA SER A 184 11.54 10.19 15.67
C SER A 184 10.65 9.47 16.68
N ASP A 185 10.37 8.18 16.43
CA ASP A 185 9.59 7.34 17.33
C ASP A 185 10.43 6.77 18.50
N PHE A 186 11.76 6.89 18.42
CA PHE A 186 12.64 6.37 19.47
C PHE A 186 12.50 7.25 20.73
N PRO A 187 12.17 6.67 21.91
CA PRO A 187 12.01 7.46 23.12
C PRO A 187 13.35 8.08 23.52
N ILE A 188 13.34 9.40 23.74
CA ILE A 188 14.51 10.13 24.23
C ILE A 188 14.57 9.94 25.74
N VAL A 189 15.34 8.95 26.20
CA VAL A 189 15.48 8.64 27.63
C VAL A 189 16.68 9.38 28.22
N CYS A 190 17.73 9.58 27.43
CA CYS A 190 18.93 10.30 27.85
C CYS A 190 19.41 11.30 26.80
N SER A 191 20.43 12.08 27.16
CA SER A 191 21.06 13.05 26.25
C SER A 191 21.69 12.39 25.02
N GLU A 192 22.16 11.15 25.13
CA GLU A 192 22.71 10.41 23.99
C GLU A 192 21.65 10.11 22.93
N ASP A 193 20.43 9.72 23.34
CA ASP A 193 19.31 9.51 22.42
C ASP A 193 18.92 10.81 21.70
N ALA A 194 18.94 11.94 22.41
CA ALA A 194 18.67 13.25 21.82
C ALA A 194 19.72 13.62 20.77
N VAL A 195 21.00 13.35 21.05
CA VAL A 195 22.08 13.56 20.08
C VAL A 195 21.90 12.66 18.86
N ARG A 196 21.56 11.38 19.04
CA ARG A 196 21.29 10.45 17.92
C ARG A 196 20.14 10.93 17.04
N LEU A 197 19.05 11.41 17.63
CA LEU A 197 17.92 11.97 16.87
C LEU A 197 18.34 13.23 16.10
N LEU A 198 19.08 14.15 16.72
CA LEU A 198 19.58 15.35 16.06
C LEU A 198 20.52 15.00 14.91
N THR A 199 21.43 14.04 15.10
CA THR A 199 22.30 13.54 14.03
C THR A 199 21.48 12.95 12.89
N ALA A 200 20.48 12.11 13.17
CA ALA A 200 19.60 11.55 12.14
C ALA A 200 18.81 12.64 11.39
N GLN A 201 18.36 13.70 12.08
CA GLN A 201 17.70 14.86 11.44
C GLN A 201 18.66 15.66 10.54
N MET A 202 19.90 15.86 10.98
CA MET A 202 20.92 16.53 10.18
C MET A 202 21.28 15.72 8.94
N GLU A 203 21.51 14.41 9.09
CA GLU A 203 21.76 13.48 7.99
C GLU A 203 20.59 13.46 7.00
N HIS A 204 19.35 13.42 7.50
CA HIS A 204 18.15 13.54 6.68
C HIS A 204 18.13 14.84 5.89
N THR A 205 18.39 15.98 6.54
CA THR A 205 18.42 17.29 5.88
C THR A 205 19.49 17.36 4.79
N LEU A 206 20.69 16.81 5.04
CA LEU A 206 21.76 16.76 4.05
C LEU A 206 21.40 15.86 2.86
N ALA A 207 20.89 14.66 3.14
CA ALA A 207 20.47 13.74 2.08
C ALA A 207 19.29 14.26 1.27
N MET A 208 18.35 15.00 1.88
CA MET A 208 17.27 15.68 1.16
C MET A 208 17.80 16.74 0.19
N LYS A 209 18.77 17.56 0.63
CA LYS A 209 19.39 18.57 -0.24
C LYS A 209 20.14 17.95 -1.41
N GLU A 210 20.83 16.83 -1.18
CA GLU A 210 21.50 16.08 -2.23
C GLU A 210 20.49 15.53 -3.25
N LEU A 211 19.37 14.95 -2.77
CA LEU A 211 18.31 14.45 -3.65
C LEU A 211 17.61 15.57 -4.42
N GLU A 212 17.43 16.75 -3.83
CA GLU A 212 16.91 17.93 -4.52
C GLU A 212 17.84 18.37 -5.65
N PHE A 213 19.15 18.40 -5.39
CA PHE A 213 20.16 18.71 -6.38
C PHE A 213 20.16 17.71 -7.55
N GLN A 214 20.14 16.40 -7.25
CA GLN A 214 20.03 15.35 -8.27
C GLN A 214 18.75 15.48 -9.10
N ARG A 215 17.63 15.83 -8.46
CA ARG A 215 16.36 16.04 -9.17
C ARG A 215 16.42 17.22 -10.13
N GLU A 216 17.11 18.30 -9.76
CA GLU A 216 17.30 19.44 -10.64
C GLU A 216 18.21 19.08 -11.82
N GLN A 217 19.32 18.38 -11.59
CA GLN A 217 20.19 17.89 -12.66
C GLN A 217 19.44 16.98 -13.64
N PHE A 218 18.64 16.05 -13.11
CA PHE A 218 17.82 15.15 -13.93
C PHE A 218 16.80 15.93 -14.77
N ARG A 219 16.18 16.96 -14.18
CA ARG A 219 15.23 17.83 -14.88
C ARG A 219 15.90 18.59 -16.03
N GLU A 220 17.07 19.18 -15.79
CA GLU A 220 17.84 19.88 -16.82
C GLU A 220 18.23 18.93 -17.97
N SER A 221 18.63 17.70 -17.64
CA SER A 221 18.94 16.65 -18.61
C SER A 221 17.72 16.30 -19.48
N CYS A 222 16.55 16.13 -18.87
CA CYS A 222 15.30 15.89 -19.60
C CYS A 222 14.93 17.06 -20.53
N GLU A 223 15.10 18.30 -20.06
CA GLU A 223 14.84 19.51 -20.86
C GLU A 223 15.83 19.66 -22.02
N ALA A 224 17.09 19.25 -21.84
CA ALA A 224 18.08 19.20 -22.91
C ALA A 224 17.73 18.15 -23.97
N ALA A 225 17.43 16.92 -23.54
CA ALA A 225 17.03 15.82 -24.43
C ALA A 225 15.75 16.16 -25.22
N ARG A 226 14.78 16.82 -24.58
CA ARG A 226 13.56 17.27 -25.27
C ARG A 226 13.86 18.28 -26.37
N ARG A 227 14.73 19.26 -26.10
CA ARG A 227 15.15 20.26 -27.09
C ARG A 227 15.87 19.61 -28.28
N GLU A 228 16.73 18.64 -28.01
CA GLU A 228 17.44 17.90 -29.07
C GLU A 228 16.47 17.10 -29.95
N HIS A 229 15.51 16.41 -29.34
CA HIS A 229 14.47 15.67 -30.06
C HIS A 229 13.59 16.62 -30.91
N GLU A 230 13.18 17.77 -30.38
CA GLU A 230 12.43 18.79 -31.12
C GLU A 230 13.22 19.33 -32.33
N LEU A 231 14.54 19.52 -32.20
CA LEU A 231 15.42 19.93 -33.31
C LEU A 231 15.56 18.83 -34.36
N SER A 232 15.72 17.58 -33.93
CA SER A 232 15.79 16.42 -34.82
C SER A 232 14.52 16.28 -35.67
N LEU A 233 13.34 16.37 -35.05
CA LEU A 233 12.05 16.35 -35.77
C LEU A 233 11.93 17.47 -36.80
N ARG A 234 12.43 18.68 -36.49
CA ARG A 234 12.43 19.80 -37.46
C ARG A 234 13.34 19.53 -38.64
N GLN A 235 14.50 18.91 -38.43
CA GLN A 235 15.42 18.55 -39.50
C GLN A 235 14.86 17.45 -40.41
N THR A 236 14.20 16.45 -39.84
CA THR A 236 13.51 15.41 -40.60
C THR A 236 12.41 16.02 -41.48
N ASN A 237 11.54 16.86 -40.90
CA ASN A 237 10.48 17.52 -41.66
C ASN A 237 11.01 18.44 -42.77
N GLN A 238 12.12 19.17 -42.54
CA GLN A 238 12.75 19.98 -43.59
C GLN A 238 13.34 19.14 -44.72
N SER A 239 13.90 17.97 -44.40
CA SER A 239 14.46 17.04 -45.39
C SER A 239 13.38 16.40 -46.26
N GLU A 240 12.22 16.11 -45.68
CA GLU A 240 11.03 15.59 -46.40
C GLU A 240 10.43 16.64 -47.34
N VAL A 241 10.31 17.91 -46.90
CA VAL A 241 9.83 18.99 -47.78
C VAL A 241 10.80 19.21 -48.95
N SER A 242 12.12 19.17 -48.71
CA SER A 242 13.11 19.33 -49.77
C SER A 242 13.15 18.18 -50.79
N THR A 243 12.72 16.97 -50.41
CA THR A 243 12.65 15.82 -51.32
C THR A 243 11.35 15.81 -52.12
N ALA A 244 10.25 16.34 -51.57
CA ALA A 244 9.00 16.53 -52.31
C ALA A 244 9.16 17.51 -53.49
N ASP A 245 9.81 18.67 -53.28
CA ASP A 245 10.06 19.67 -54.34
C ASP A 245 10.96 19.14 -55.47
N ALA A 246 11.86 18.19 -55.18
CA ALA A 246 12.73 17.60 -56.19
C ALA A 246 12.03 16.59 -57.12
N THR A 247 10.82 16.14 -56.76
CA THR A 247 10.09 15.10 -57.50
C THR A 247 9.06 15.68 -58.49
N GLU A 248 8.76 16.99 -58.43
CA GLU A 248 7.68 17.63 -59.21
C GLU A 248 8.12 18.28 -60.55
N VAL A 249 9.38 18.14 -60.96
CA VAL A 249 9.88 18.70 -62.24
C VAL A 249 10.30 17.59 -63.20
N ARG A 250 9.33 16.96 -63.83
CA ARG A 250 9.48 16.37 -65.17
C ARG A 250 8.29 16.80 -66.02
N PRO A 251 8.41 17.89 -66.80
CA PRO A 251 7.51 18.09 -67.92
C PRO A 251 7.87 17.02 -68.97
N ASP A 252 6.90 16.14 -69.26
CA ASP A 252 6.93 15.32 -70.46
C ASP A 252 6.76 16.28 -71.65
N ASP A 253 7.87 16.59 -72.32
CA ASP A 253 7.85 17.24 -73.63
C ASP A 253 7.65 16.15 -74.71
N ASP A 254 6.42 16.07 -75.23
CA ASP A 254 6.04 15.45 -76.52
C ASP A 254 5.94 16.53 -77.62
#